data_AF-A0A8T0VUQ3-F1
#
_entry.id   AF-A0A8T0VUQ3-F1
#
_cell.length_a   1.000
_cell.length_b   1.000
_cell.length_c   1.000
_cell.angle_alpha   90.00
_cell.angle_beta   90.00
_cell.angle_gamma   90.00
#
_symmetry.space_group_name_H-M   'P 1'
#
loop_
_entity.id
_entity.type
_entity.pdbx_description
1 polymer ?
#
loop_
_entity_poly.entity_id
_entity_poly.type
_entity_poly.pdbx_seq_one_letter_code
_entity_poly.pdbx_strand_id
1 'polypeptide(L)'
;METSIKPTLAFQEGATFVFGSWVCIADGAGGFRRHLTPAPEKKAPRPTSSTQTQKESDSNPSASGGGIHALCDDALVDIFARLPSESVLRCRVVCKSWRRVTTDGSFLAAHAARRPREMIVFTPSLTVSAVPLTTLDPARRRFLCDPTERNQNGTATWSTTRLLFSLHGLLVFEQRPDLYVVCNPVTRQWTNLPVLAPDPCFTTFPCGFYFHGLSGEYRLLCHGFYFHGLSESEWKDYYYVLAAGATRPRRLSRAPADRPVGYQQPVAHGEILYWSYTHPQAGRTGKMLAFDTASETFRLMSGPPGAPMAALLELDGSLCAQNLLPCPTRLDIWVLQDHEAERWTLRLRMEVPPLRSPCGVSTAISAGGDGSILLIGYPLSPVLLLFDIKRKKLVKEMHSRSAPLFMVFSESLVSHAFFQLPRCPDLKPLKFPD
;
A
#
# COMPACT_ATOMS: atom_id res chain seq x y z
N MET A 1 15.14 -33.09 -8.11
CA MET A 1 15.95 -32.45 -9.15
C MET A 1 15.50 -31.02 -9.28
N GLU A 2 16.15 -30.12 -8.54
CA GLU A 2 15.89 -28.69 -8.58
C GLU A 2 16.62 -28.08 -9.79
N THR A 3 15.87 -27.48 -10.71
CA THR A 3 16.46 -26.65 -11.77
C THR A 3 16.71 -25.25 -11.24
N SER A 4 17.96 -25.00 -10.88
CA SER A 4 18.54 -23.68 -10.61
C SER A 4 18.33 -22.75 -11.83
N ILE A 5 17.44 -21.77 -11.69
CA ILE A 5 17.33 -20.67 -12.66
C ILE A 5 18.50 -19.70 -12.35
N LYS A 6 19.58 -19.82 -13.13
CA LYS A 6 20.67 -18.83 -13.12
C LYS A 6 20.11 -17.46 -13.56
N PRO A 7 20.39 -16.37 -12.83
CA PRO A 7 20.04 -15.04 -13.30
C PRO A 7 21.10 -14.53 -14.27
N THR A 8 20.77 -13.42 -14.93
CA THR A 8 21.68 -12.47 -15.64
C THR A 8 21.71 -12.61 -17.16
N LEU A 9 20.64 -12.13 -17.83
CA LEU A 9 20.80 -11.38 -19.07
C LEU A 9 21.12 -9.93 -18.67
N ALA A 10 22.40 -9.63 -18.48
CA ALA A 10 22.87 -8.25 -18.50
C ALA A 10 23.05 -7.87 -19.96
N PHE A 11 22.28 -6.89 -20.44
CA PHE A 11 22.49 -6.35 -21.77
C PHE A 11 23.80 -5.57 -21.77
N GLN A 12 24.70 -5.89 -22.71
CA GLN A 12 25.95 -5.14 -22.86
C GLN A 12 25.64 -3.67 -23.08
N GLU A 13 26.43 -2.79 -22.45
CA GLU A 13 26.36 -1.35 -22.70
C GLU A 13 26.50 -1.09 -24.20
N GLY A 14 25.58 -0.30 -24.77
CA GLY A 14 25.51 -0.07 -26.22
C GLY A 14 24.58 -1.01 -26.99
N ALA A 15 24.05 -2.06 -26.36
CA ALA A 15 23.06 -2.93 -27.01
C ALA A 15 21.83 -2.10 -27.45
N THR A 16 21.56 -2.12 -28.75
CA THR A 16 20.55 -1.27 -29.38
C THR A 16 19.27 -2.05 -29.63
N PHE A 17 18.16 -1.55 -29.11
CA PHE A 17 16.83 -2.14 -29.21
C PHE A 17 15.91 -1.16 -29.93
N VAL A 18 15.30 -1.60 -31.03
CA VAL A 18 14.36 -0.78 -31.80
C VAL A 18 12.93 -1.17 -31.43
N PHE A 19 12.16 -0.19 -30.97
CA PHE A 19 10.79 -0.32 -30.50
C PHE A 19 9.87 0.61 -31.30
N GLY A 20 9.42 0.16 -32.48
CA GLY A 20 8.65 1.02 -33.39
C GLY A 20 9.48 2.22 -33.86
N SER A 21 9.08 3.44 -33.52
CA SER A 21 9.81 4.68 -33.83
C SER A 21 10.88 5.08 -32.79
N TRP A 22 11.18 4.19 -31.84
CA TRP A 22 12.12 4.46 -30.75
C TRP A 22 13.32 3.53 -30.84
N VAL A 23 14.50 4.07 -30.55
CA VAL A 23 15.74 3.32 -30.38
C VAL A 23 16.18 3.50 -28.94
N CYS A 24 16.26 2.38 -28.22
CA CYS A 24 16.73 2.32 -26.84
C CYS A 24 18.12 1.67 -26.82
N ILE A 25 19.09 2.32 -26.21
CA ILE A 25 20.46 1.82 -26.07
C ILE A 25 20.67 1.46 -24.60
N ALA A 26 21.01 0.20 -24.32
CA ALA A 26 21.29 -0.26 -22.96
C ALA A 26 22.47 0.52 -22.35
N ASP A 27 22.32 0.95 -21.10
CA ASP A 27 23.33 1.74 -20.38
C ASP A 27 24.29 0.89 -19.53
N GLY A 28 24.19 -0.45 -19.62
CA GLY A 28 25.02 -1.38 -18.85
C GLY A 28 24.68 -1.48 -17.35
N ALA A 29 23.81 -0.59 -16.83
CA ALA A 29 23.39 -0.55 -15.42
C ALA A 29 21.96 -1.09 -15.20
N GLY A 30 21.35 -1.66 -16.26
CA GLY A 30 19.97 -2.18 -16.23
C GLY A 30 18.90 -1.18 -16.69
N GLY A 31 19.31 -0.06 -17.30
CA GLY A 31 18.44 0.95 -17.91
C GLY A 31 18.66 1.14 -19.41
N PHE A 32 18.00 2.14 -19.99
CA PHE A 32 18.06 2.48 -21.42
C PHE A 32 18.13 3.98 -21.67
N ARG A 33 18.98 4.41 -22.62
CA ARG A 33 18.97 5.75 -23.24
C ARG A 33 18.06 5.73 -24.47
N ARG A 34 17.23 6.77 -24.70
CA ARG A 34 16.22 6.79 -25.78
C ARG A 34 16.52 7.81 -26.88
N HIS A 35 16.27 7.42 -28.12
CA HIS A 35 16.27 8.29 -29.31
C HIS A 35 15.05 7.99 -30.19
N LEU A 36 14.46 9.02 -30.83
CA LEU A 36 13.41 8.86 -31.83
C LEU A 36 14.06 8.63 -33.19
N THR A 37 13.61 7.63 -33.95
CA THR A 37 14.00 7.51 -35.36
C THR A 37 13.24 8.56 -36.19
N PRO A 38 13.92 9.22 -37.15
CA PRO A 38 13.24 10.05 -38.14
C PRO A 38 12.19 9.22 -38.87
N ALA A 39 11.00 9.78 -39.11
CA ALA A 39 9.97 9.12 -39.90
C ALA A 39 10.50 8.82 -41.32
N PRO A 40 10.23 7.64 -41.90
CA PRO A 40 10.60 7.39 -43.29
C PRO A 40 9.86 8.38 -44.19
N GLU A 41 10.59 9.14 -44.99
CA GLU A 41 10.02 10.06 -45.98
C GLU A 41 9.04 9.31 -46.89
N LYS A 42 7.81 9.81 -46.98
CA LYS A 42 6.81 9.31 -47.93
C LYS A 42 7.30 9.64 -49.34
N LYS A 43 7.92 8.67 -50.02
CA LYS A 43 8.13 8.74 -51.47
C LYS A 43 6.76 8.84 -52.15
N ALA A 44 6.51 9.98 -52.80
CA ALA A 44 5.38 10.14 -53.69
C ALA A 44 5.60 9.34 -55.00
N PRO A 45 4.56 8.71 -55.57
CA PRO A 45 4.59 8.34 -56.98
C PRO A 45 3.61 9.17 -57.81
N ARG A 46 4.13 9.71 -58.91
CA ARG A 46 3.42 10.25 -60.08
C ARG A 46 3.07 9.11 -61.08
N PRO A 47 2.31 9.35 -62.17
CA PRO A 47 1.17 8.53 -62.57
C PRO A 47 1.48 7.33 -63.50
N THR A 48 0.43 6.53 -63.65
CA THR A 48 0.22 5.30 -64.44
C THR A 48 0.62 5.36 -65.92
N SER A 49 1.26 4.28 -66.40
CA SER A 49 1.04 3.72 -67.75
C SER A 49 1.47 2.25 -67.78
N SER A 50 1.10 1.55 -68.85
CA SER A 50 0.60 0.18 -68.92
C SER A 50 1.58 -0.88 -69.48
N THR A 51 1.39 -2.13 -69.04
CA THR A 51 1.60 -3.45 -69.70
C THR A 51 2.96 -3.81 -70.33
N GLN A 52 3.64 -4.84 -69.81
CA GLN A 52 3.83 -6.18 -70.44
C GLN A 52 4.88 -7.05 -69.71
N THR A 53 4.67 -8.35 -69.85
CA THR A 53 5.29 -9.54 -69.24
C THR A 53 6.65 -9.88 -69.83
N GLN A 54 7.63 -10.33 -69.02
CA GLN A 54 8.54 -11.46 -69.38
C GLN A 54 9.41 -11.91 -68.19
N LYS A 55 9.59 -13.24 -68.11
CA LYS A 55 10.51 -13.98 -67.22
C LYS A 55 11.95 -13.79 -67.69
N GLU A 56 12.89 -13.66 -66.76
CA GLU A 56 14.16 -14.40 -66.83
C GLU A 56 14.90 -14.41 -65.48
N SER A 57 15.53 -15.55 -65.22
CA SER A 57 16.36 -15.89 -64.07
C SER A 57 17.78 -15.35 -64.26
N ASP A 58 18.37 -14.80 -63.19
CA ASP A 58 19.82 -14.92 -62.96
C ASP A 58 20.21 -14.55 -61.51
N SER A 59 21.40 -15.04 -61.13
CA SER A 59 21.84 -15.47 -59.81
C SER A 59 22.58 -14.43 -58.93
N ASN A 60 22.43 -14.63 -57.59
CA ASN A 60 23.34 -14.29 -56.46
C ASN A 60 23.60 -12.80 -56.09
N PRO A 61 24.11 -12.49 -54.86
CA PRO A 61 23.91 -13.09 -53.54
C PRO A 61 23.57 -12.00 -52.45
N SER A 62 23.35 -12.45 -51.21
CA SER A 62 23.44 -11.67 -49.96
C SER A 62 22.60 -10.38 -49.82
N ALA A 63 21.51 -10.50 -49.06
CA ALA A 63 21.28 -9.58 -47.95
C ALA A 63 20.59 -10.38 -46.85
N SER A 64 21.36 -10.74 -45.82
CA SER A 64 20.83 -11.08 -44.52
C SER A 64 20.03 -9.89 -44.01
N GLY A 65 18.76 -9.81 -44.41
CA GLY A 65 17.79 -8.94 -43.78
C GLY A 65 17.63 -9.44 -42.35
N GLY A 66 18.40 -8.84 -41.44
CA GLY A 66 18.30 -9.08 -40.01
C GLY A 66 16.86 -8.85 -39.59
N GLY A 67 16.11 -9.95 -39.47
CA GLY A 67 14.75 -9.94 -38.97
C GLY A 67 14.78 -9.32 -37.59
N ILE A 68 14.10 -8.18 -37.45
CA ILE A 68 13.85 -7.54 -36.17
C ILE A 68 13.02 -8.54 -35.37
N HIS A 69 13.66 -9.32 -34.49
CA HIS A 69 12.96 -10.18 -33.56
C HIS A 69 12.14 -9.27 -32.63
N ALA A 70 10.83 -9.19 -32.87
CA ALA A 70 9.92 -8.63 -31.88
C ALA A 70 10.10 -9.45 -30.60
N LEU A 71 10.47 -8.79 -29.50
CA LEU A 71 10.52 -9.42 -28.19
C LEU A 71 9.15 -10.03 -27.90
N CYS A 72 9.11 -11.29 -27.49
CA CYS A 72 7.88 -11.91 -27.04
C CYS A 72 7.37 -11.22 -25.76
N ASP A 73 6.08 -11.40 -25.46
CA ASP A 73 5.45 -10.80 -24.28
C ASP A 73 6.15 -11.23 -22.98
N ASP A 74 6.67 -12.46 -22.90
CA ASP A 74 7.40 -12.96 -21.72
C ASP A 74 8.69 -12.15 -21.46
N ALA A 75 9.45 -11.86 -22.51
CA ALA A 75 10.66 -11.04 -22.39
C ALA A 75 10.30 -9.60 -21.97
N LEU A 76 9.18 -9.06 -22.47
CA LEU A 76 8.68 -7.74 -22.07
C LEU A 76 8.26 -7.72 -20.59
N VAL A 77 7.57 -8.76 -20.12
CA VAL A 77 7.19 -8.92 -18.70
C VAL A 77 8.43 -8.90 -17.82
N ASP A 78 9.46 -9.69 -18.17
CA ASP A 78 10.69 -9.79 -17.38
C ASP A 78 11.48 -8.48 -17.34
N ILE A 79 11.54 -7.75 -18.47
CA ILE A 79 12.18 -6.44 -18.53
C ILE A 79 11.39 -5.42 -17.71
N PHE A 80 10.09 -5.28 -17.97
CA PHE A 80 9.26 -4.25 -17.34
C PHE A 80 9.07 -4.49 -15.84
N ALA A 81 9.10 -5.75 -15.38
CA ALA A 81 8.97 -6.07 -13.95
C ALA A 81 10.15 -5.54 -13.12
N ARG A 82 11.31 -5.32 -13.75
CA ARG A 82 12.53 -4.78 -13.12
C ARG A 82 12.57 -3.25 -13.14
N LEU A 83 11.84 -2.61 -14.06
CA LEU A 83 11.85 -1.15 -14.22
C LEU A 83 11.12 -0.44 -13.06
N PRO A 84 11.57 0.73 -12.60
CA PRO A 84 10.82 1.57 -11.66
C PRO A 84 9.38 1.80 -12.11
N SER A 85 8.47 1.96 -11.15
CA SER A 85 7.02 2.13 -11.39
C SER A 85 6.71 3.25 -12.38
N GLU A 86 7.41 4.38 -12.29
CA GLU A 86 7.26 5.50 -13.21
C GLU A 86 7.63 5.15 -14.66
N SER A 87 8.72 4.40 -14.87
CA SER A 87 9.13 3.92 -16.19
C SER A 87 8.07 2.99 -16.78
N VAL A 88 7.47 2.12 -15.96
CA VAL A 88 6.38 1.22 -16.42
C VAL A 88 5.14 2.02 -16.82
N LEU A 89 4.78 3.08 -16.07
CA LEU A 89 3.70 3.98 -16.45
C LEU A 89 3.98 4.67 -17.79
N ARG A 90 5.23 5.08 -18.04
CA ARG A 90 5.64 5.65 -19.34
C ARG A 90 5.60 4.60 -20.46
N CYS A 91 5.90 3.32 -20.18
CA CYS A 91 5.77 2.24 -21.17
C CYS A 91 4.33 2.03 -21.66
N ARG A 92 3.31 2.33 -20.85
CA ARG A 92 1.88 2.20 -21.22
C ARG A 92 1.44 3.10 -22.37
N VAL A 93 2.18 4.18 -22.65
CA VAL A 93 1.84 5.13 -23.73
C VAL A 93 2.63 4.90 -25.01
N VAL A 94 3.60 3.97 -25.01
CA VAL A 94 4.46 3.69 -26.17
C VAL A 94 3.68 2.97 -27.28
N CYS A 95 3.04 1.84 -26.95
CA CYS A 95 2.22 1.09 -27.91
C CYS A 95 1.14 0.25 -27.21
N LYS A 96 0.17 -0.27 -27.99
CA LYS A 96 -0.92 -1.11 -27.47
C LYS A 96 -0.42 -2.41 -26.84
N SER A 97 0.64 -3.03 -27.39
CA SER A 97 1.19 -4.28 -26.86
C SER A 97 1.81 -4.06 -25.48
N TRP A 98 2.61 -3.02 -25.31
CA TRP A 98 3.24 -2.69 -24.03
C TRP A 98 2.22 -2.27 -22.99
N ARG A 99 1.19 -1.52 -23.39
CA ARG A 99 0.06 -1.23 -22.53
C ARG A 99 -0.57 -2.53 -22.04
N ARG A 100 -0.94 -3.44 -22.94
CA ARG A 100 -1.54 -4.74 -22.60
C ARG A 100 -0.69 -5.49 -21.56
N VAL A 101 0.61 -5.67 -21.83
CA VAL A 101 1.54 -6.35 -20.92
C VAL A 101 1.62 -5.67 -19.55
N THR A 102 1.76 -4.34 -19.52
CA THR A 102 1.96 -3.58 -18.27
C THR A 102 0.67 -3.28 -17.49
N THR A 103 -0.49 -3.66 -18.03
CA THR A 103 -1.79 -3.62 -17.37
C THR A 103 -2.32 -5.00 -17.00
N ASP A 104 -1.64 -6.06 -17.44
CA ASP A 104 -2.02 -7.43 -17.11
C ASP A 104 -1.90 -7.69 -15.60
N GLY A 105 -2.88 -8.42 -15.05
CA GLY A 105 -2.95 -8.69 -13.60
C GLY A 105 -1.74 -9.46 -13.08
N SER A 106 -1.24 -10.44 -13.85
CA SER A 106 -0.07 -11.23 -13.46
C SER A 106 1.20 -10.38 -13.46
N PHE A 107 1.35 -9.49 -14.46
CA PHE A 107 2.43 -8.52 -14.50
C PHE A 107 2.39 -7.58 -13.29
N LEU A 108 1.22 -7.03 -12.96
CA LEU A 108 1.06 -6.10 -11.84
C LEU A 108 1.43 -6.76 -10.50
N ALA A 109 0.96 -7.99 -10.28
CA ALA A 109 1.31 -8.75 -9.08
C ALA A 109 2.83 -9.05 -9.03
N ALA A 110 3.41 -9.50 -10.13
CA ALA A 110 4.84 -9.81 -10.22
C ALA A 110 5.73 -8.57 -10.07
N HIS A 111 5.29 -7.42 -10.59
CA HIS A 111 5.97 -6.14 -10.42
C HIS A 111 5.90 -5.66 -8.98
N ALA A 112 4.72 -5.70 -8.35
CA ALA A 112 4.51 -5.31 -6.95
C ALA A 112 5.33 -6.18 -5.98
N ALA A 113 5.40 -7.49 -6.20
CA ALA A 113 6.19 -8.41 -5.38
C ALA A 113 7.70 -8.11 -5.38
N ARG A 114 8.20 -7.44 -6.43
CA ARG A 114 9.60 -6.99 -6.52
C ARG A 114 9.84 -5.62 -5.91
N ARG A 115 8.79 -4.87 -5.55
CA ARG A 115 8.94 -3.54 -4.94
C ARG A 115 9.30 -3.69 -3.47
N PRO A 116 10.24 -2.87 -2.96
CA PRO A 116 10.50 -2.84 -1.54
C PRO A 116 9.25 -2.38 -0.80
N ARG A 117 8.99 -3.00 0.35
CA ARG A 117 8.04 -2.45 1.33
C ARG A 117 8.69 -1.26 2.00
N GLU A 118 7.93 -0.20 2.22
CA GLU A 118 8.44 1.04 2.79
C GLU A 118 7.63 1.47 4.01
N MET A 119 8.30 2.07 4.98
CA MET A 119 7.66 2.67 6.14
C MET A 119 7.17 4.06 5.79
N ILE A 120 5.90 4.36 6.08
CA ILE A 120 5.37 5.70 5.90
C ILE A 120 5.84 6.61 7.04
N VAL A 121 6.29 7.80 6.69
CA VAL A 121 6.76 8.83 7.61
C VAL A 121 6.17 10.20 7.26
N PHE A 122 5.86 11.00 8.27
CA PHE A 122 5.59 12.42 8.11
C PHE A 122 6.88 13.23 8.17
N THR A 123 7.03 14.17 7.26
CA THR A 123 8.07 15.17 7.31
C THR A 123 7.68 16.32 8.25
N PRO A 124 8.63 17.15 8.70
CA PRO A 124 8.31 18.37 9.46
C PRO A 124 7.37 19.33 8.71
N SER A 125 7.34 19.25 7.37
CA SER A 125 6.43 20.03 6.53
C SER A 125 5.05 19.37 6.35
N LEU A 126 4.74 18.34 7.15
CA LEU A 126 3.50 17.56 7.15
C LEU A 126 3.22 16.82 5.83
N THR A 127 4.26 16.60 5.02
CA THR A 127 4.14 15.80 3.80
C THR A 127 4.31 14.31 4.08
N VAL A 128 3.72 13.49 3.21
CA VAL A 128 3.81 12.03 3.31
C VAL A 128 4.98 11.55 2.48
N SER A 129 5.91 10.87 3.14
CA SER A 129 7.05 10.22 2.52
C SER A 129 7.14 8.76 2.95
N ALA A 130 7.97 8.00 2.25
CA ALA A 130 8.25 6.61 2.57
C ALA A 130 9.75 6.33 2.61
N VAL A 131 10.17 5.44 3.49
CA VAL A 131 11.57 5.01 3.64
C VAL A 131 11.62 3.49 3.51
N PRO A 132 12.51 2.91 2.68
CA PRO A 132 12.61 1.45 2.54
C PRO A 132 12.81 0.74 3.88
N LEU A 133 11.98 -0.26 4.19
CA LEU A 133 12.07 -1.01 5.45
C LEU A 133 13.34 -1.87 5.55
N THR A 134 13.95 -2.21 4.41
CA THR A 134 15.17 -3.02 4.35
C THR A 134 16.41 -2.27 4.82
N THR A 135 16.49 -0.96 4.58
CA THR A 135 17.64 -0.13 4.95
C THR A 135 17.33 0.82 6.10
N LEU A 136 16.06 1.25 6.23
CA LEU A 136 15.60 2.33 7.11
C LEU A 136 16.48 3.58 6.99
N ASP A 137 17.02 3.81 5.80
CA ASP A 137 17.96 4.90 5.50
C ASP A 137 17.18 6.18 5.13
N PRO A 138 17.21 7.23 5.96
CA PRO A 138 16.52 8.49 5.67
C PRO A 138 16.99 9.15 4.37
N ALA A 139 18.20 8.87 3.89
CA ALA A 139 18.71 9.39 2.61
C ALA A 139 17.99 8.79 1.40
N ARG A 140 17.39 7.60 1.55
CA ARG A 140 16.59 6.91 0.54
C ARG A 140 15.09 7.24 0.63
N ARG A 141 14.74 8.27 1.41
CA ARG A 141 13.36 8.72 1.56
C ARG A 141 12.79 9.17 0.21
N ARG A 142 11.61 8.67 -0.11
CA ARG A 142 10.83 9.07 -1.28
C ARG A 142 9.60 9.88 -0.87
N PHE A 143 9.38 11.00 -1.55
CA PHE A 143 8.15 11.77 -1.42
C PHE A 143 6.98 11.03 -2.10
N LEU A 144 5.86 10.86 -1.39
CA LEU A 144 4.66 10.21 -1.93
C LEU A 144 3.61 11.24 -2.34
N CYS A 145 3.21 12.11 -1.43
CA CYS A 145 2.27 13.19 -1.70
C CYS A 145 2.31 14.27 -0.62
N ASP A 146 1.78 15.44 -0.96
CA ASP A 146 1.53 16.54 -0.03
C ASP A 146 0.02 16.74 0.15
N PRO A 147 -0.53 16.32 1.31
CA PRO A 147 -1.93 16.52 1.65
C PRO A 147 -2.21 17.90 2.26
N THR A 148 -1.20 18.77 2.38
CA THR A 148 -1.31 20.06 3.07
C THR A 148 -1.85 21.16 2.17
N GLU A 149 -2.74 21.94 2.77
CA GLU A 149 -3.04 23.27 2.27
C GLU A 149 -2.04 24.27 2.83
N ARG A 150 -1.59 25.16 1.94
CA ARG A 150 -0.74 26.28 2.29
C ARG A 150 -1.48 27.54 1.88
N ASN A 151 -1.48 28.53 2.76
CA ASN A 151 -1.98 29.84 2.38
C ASN A 151 -1.05 30.50 1.35
N GLN A 152 -1.43 31.69 0.87
CA GLN A 152 -0.66 32.46 -0.12
C GLN A 152 0.79 32.76 0.33
N ASN A 153 1.04 32.73 1.65
CA ASN A 153 2.35 33.00 2.24
C ASN A 153 3.18 31.71 2.45
N GLY A 154 2.71 30.56 1.95
CA GLY A 154 3.40 29.27 2.05
C GLY A 154 3.34 28.59 3.42
N THR A 155 2.68 29.21 4.40
CA THR A 155 2.47 28.60 5.72
C THR A 155 1.37 27.55 5.62
N ALA A 156 1.66 26.36 6.12
CA ALA A 156 0.66 25.31 6.24
C ALA A 156 -0.44 25.83 7.16
N THR A 157 -1.67 25.91 6.67
CA THR A 157 -2.83 26.06 7.55
C THR A 157 -2.90 24.82 8.44
N TRP A 158 -3.55 24.87 9.61
CA TRP A 158 -3.80 23.67 10.41
C TRP A 158 -4.46 22.60 9.54
N SER A 159 -3.63 21.71 8.99
CA SER A 159 -4.07 20.67 8.08
C SER A 159 -4.74 19.63 8.95
N THR A 160 -6.06 19.64 8.95
CA THR A 160 -6.88 18.54 9.51
C THR A 160 -6.65 17.23 8.75
N THR A 161 -5.91 17.26 7.63
CA THR A 161 -5.63 16.08 6.82
C THR A 161 -4.75 15.07 7.56
N ARG A 162 -5.37 13.97 8.01
CA ARG A 162 -4.69 12.86 8.71
C ARG A 162 -4.61 11.63 7.81
N LEU A 163 -3.43 11.03 7.72
CA LEU A 163 -3.29 9.71 7.08
C LEU A 163 -3.88 8.65 8.00
N LEU A 164 -4.82 7.87 7.49
CA LEU A 164 -5.58 6.87 8.22
C LEU A 164 -5.07 5.45 8.01
N PHE A 165 -4.90 5.04 6.75
CA PHE A 165 -4.64 3.65 6.36
C PHE A 165 -3.79 3.56 5.09
N SER A 166 -3.14 2.41 4.92
CA SER A 166 -2.40 2.03 3.72
C SER A 166 -2.73 0.57 3.38
N LEU A 167 -3.18 0.31 2.14
CA LEU A 167 -3.53 -1.04 1.68
C LEU A 167 -3.40 -1.15 0.16
N HIS A 168 -2.71 -2.19 -0.34
CA HIS A 168 -2.56 -2.47 -1.78
C HIS A 168 -2.10 -1.25 -2.63
N GLY A 169 -1.24 -0.41 -2.06
CA GLY A 169 -0.74 0.82 -2.70
C GLY A 169 -1.70 2.01 -2.66
N LEU A 170 -2.86 1.86 -2.02
CA LEU A 170 -3.78 2.94 -1.71
C LEU A 170 -3.48 3.52 -0.34
N LEU A 171 -3.58 4.85 -0.24
CA LEU A 171 -3.56 5.59 1.01
C LEU A 171 -4.94 6.21 1.25
N VAL A 172 -5.38 6.23 2.50
CA VAL A 172 -6.64 6.87 2.91
C VAL A 172 -6.34 8.03 3.84
N PHE A 173 -6.89 9.20 3.52
CA PHE A 173 -6.78 10.42 4.31
C PHE A 173 -8.13 10.87 4.81
N GLU A 174 -8.16 11.49 5.99
CA GLU A 174 -9.30 12.23 6.52
C GLU A 174 -9.03 13.71 6.33
N GLN A 175 -9.68 14.40 5.40
CA GLN A 175 -9.46 15.83 5.18
C GLN A 175 -10.22 16.70 6.18
N ARG A 176 -11.43 16.28 6.54
CA ARG A 176 -12.26 16.85 7.61
C ARG A 176 -13.13 15.73 8.16
N PRO A 177 -13.75 15.88 9.34
CA PRO A 177 -14.76 14.93 9.81
C PRO A 177 -15.76 14.67 8.68
N ASP A 178 -16.09 13.40 8.43
CA ASP A 178 -16.96 12.89 7.35
C ASP A 178 -16.39 12.77 5.92
N LEU A 179 -15.27 13.42 5.60
CA LEU A 179 -14.72 13.48 4.24
C LEU A 179 -13.38 12.75 4.14
N TYR A 180 -13.45 11.57 3.53
CA TYR A 180 -12.30 10.68 3.36
C TYR A 180 -11.84 10.63 1.91
N VAL A 181 -10.53 10.62 1.71
CA VAL A 181 -9.88 10.64 0.40
C VAL A 181 -9.08 9.35 0.25
N VAL A 182 -9.24 8.68 -0.89
CA VAL A 182 -8.41 7.55 -1.28
C VAL A 182 -7.51 7.97 -2.44
N CYS A 183 -6.21 7.65 -2.36
CA CYS A 183 -5.28 7.92 -3.45
C CYS A 183 -4.31 6.77 -3.68
N ASN A 184 -3.83 6.67 -4.92
CA ASN A 184 -2.64 5.90 -5.27
C ASN A 184 -1.52 6.90 -5.60
N PRO A 185 -0.50 7.06 -4.73
CA PRO A 185 0.61 7.98 -4.98
C PRO A 185 1.44 7.65 -6.23
N VAL A 186 1.50 6.38 -6.61
CA VAL A 186 2.31 5.92 -7.76
C VAL A 186 1.62 6.29 -9.07
N THR A 187 0.32 6.06 -9.18
CA THR A 187 -0.45 6.43 -10.38
C THR A 187 -0.91 7.89 -10.36
N ARG A 188 -0.72 8.60 -9.24
CA ARG A 188 -1.14 9.99 -9.00
C ARG A 188 -2.66 10.18 -9.12
N GLN A 189 -3.41 9.10 -8.98
CA GLN A 189 -4.87 9.10 -9.04
C GLN A 189 -5.45 9.18 -7.63
N TRP A 190 -6.55 9.92 -7.48
CA TRP A 190 -7.18 10.14 -6.19
C TRP A 190 -8.64 10.57 -6.35
N THR A 191 -9.45 10.25 -5.35
CA THR A 191 -10.86 10.61 -5.26
C THR A 191 -11.34 10.57 -3.81
N ASN A 192 -12.55 11.06 -3.52
CA ASN A 192 -13.17 10.91 -2.22
C ASN A 192 -14.02 9.63 -2.13
N LEU A 193 -14.12 9.09 -0.92
CA LEU A 193 -15.15 8.12 -0.55
C LEU A 193 -16.50 8.83 -0.39
N PRO A 194 -17.63 8.10 -0.33
CA PRO A 194 -18.94 8.68 -0.04
C PRO A 194 -18.89 9.56 1.21
N VAL A 195 -19.42 10.78 1.10
CA VAL A 195 -19.49 11.71 2.24
C VAL A 195 -20.50 11.16 3.24
N LEU A 196 -20.10 11.08 4.51
CA LEU A 196 -21.01 10.81 5.62
C LEU A 196 -21.78 12.10 5.93
N ALA A 197 -22.81 12.39 5.13
CA ALA A 197 -23.64 13.59 5.28
C ALA A 197 -24.09 13.82 6.76
N PRO A 198 -24.26 15.08 7.20
CA PRO A 198 -24.27 15.49 8.62
C PRO A 198 -25.45 14.98 9.47
N ASP A 199 -26.35 14.18 8.88
CA ASP A 199 -27.49 13.59 9.56
C ASP A 199 -27.48 12.09 9.25
N PRO A 200 -27.16 11.19 10.21
CA PRO A 200 -27.39 11.29 11.64
C PRO A 200 -26.11 11.07 12.49
N CYS A 201 -24.96 11.70 12.21
CA CYS A 201 -23.74 11.51 13.03
C CYS A 201 -23.05 12.84 13.33
N PHE A 202 -22.80 13.13 14.61
CA PHE A 202 -22.09 14.33 15.05
C PHE A 202 -20.57 14.20 14.87
N THR A 203 -20.05 12.97 15.02
CA THR A 203 -18.62 12.68 14.84
C THR A 203 -18.45 11.25 14.37
N THR A 204 -17.47 11.03 13.49
CA THR A 204 -17.18 9.72 12.88
C THR A 204 -15.73 9.35 13.07
N PHE A 205 -15.48 8.12 13.53
CA PHE A 205 -14.14 7.58 13.72
C PHE A 205 -13.86 6.48 12.71
N PRO A 206 -12.90 6.67 11.79
CA PRO A 206 -12.48 5.60 10.90
C PRO A 206 -11.79 4.50 11.71
N CYS A 207 -12.28 3.27 11.61
CA CYS A 207 -11.81 2.15 12.42
C CYS A 207 -11.22 1.00 11.61
N GLY A 208 -11.38 0.97 10.29
CA GLY A 208 -10.68 0.02 9.43
C GLY A 208 -10.78 0.33 7.94
N PHE A 209 -9.81 -0.13 7.16
CA PHE A 209 -9.84 -0.08 5.69
C PHE A 209 -9.43 -1.45 5.15
N TYR A 210 -10.26 -2.01 4.27
CA TYR A 210 -10.10 -3.38 3.80
C TYR A 210 -10.52 -3.55 2.34
N PHE A 211 -10.04 -4.61 1.72
CA PHE A 211 -10.48 -5.08 0.42
C PHE A 211 -11.51 -6.19 0.63
N HIS A 212 -12.73 -6.01 0.13
CA HIS A 212 -13.79 -7.00 0.23
C HIS A 212 -13.68 -7.98 -0.94
N GLY A 213 -13.20 -9.19 -0.64
CA GLY A 213 -12.84 -10.19 -1.65
C GLY A 213 -13.98 -10.52 -2.62
N LEU A 214 -15.20 -10.68 -2.12
CA LEU A 214 -16.37 -11.08 -2.91
C LEU A 214 -16.84 -10.01 -3.91
N SER A 215 -16.75 -8.73 -3.55
CA SER A 215 -17.19 -7.63 -4.46
C SER A 215 -16.05 -6.97 -5.22
N GLY A 216 -14.80 -7.18 -4.80
CA GLY A 216 -13.64 -6.49 -5.36
C GLY A 216 -13.57 -5.00 -4.97
N GLU A 217 -14.31 -4.59 -3.93
CA GLU A 217 -14.37 -3.20 -3.49
C GLU A 217 -13.41 -2.92 -2.34
N TYR A 218 -12.82 -1.73 -2.37
CA TYR A 218 -12.14 -1.19 -1.19
C TYR A 218 -13.15 -0.49 -0.30
N ARG A 219 -13.17 -0.80 0.99
CA ARG A 219 -14.18 -0.33 1.93
C ARG A 219 -13.52 0.27 3.16
N LEU A 220 -14.00 1.44 3.56
CA LEU A 220 -13.68 2.07 4.83
C LEU A 220 -14.81 1.80 5.82
N LEU A 221 -14.47 1.25 6.98
CA LEU A 221 -15.36 1.07 8.12
C LEU A 221 -15.22 2.28 9.05
N CYS A 222 -16.34 2.94 9.34
CA CYS A 222 -16.42 4.09 10.23
C CYS A 222 -17.38 3.80 11.37
N HIS A 223 -17.01 4.19 12.59
CA HIS A 223 -17.89 4.21 13.74
C HIS A 223 -18.35 5.65 14.01
N GLY A 224 -19.59 5.97 13.69
CA GLY A 224 -20.21 7.25 13.97
C GLY A 224 -21.04 7.22 15.24
N PHE A 225 -21.10 8.33 15.96
CA PHE A 225 -22.03 8.51 17.07
C PHE A 225 -22.86 9.79 16.89
N TYR A 226 -24.03 9.80 17.53
CA TYR A 226 -24.98 10.91 17.53
C TYR A 226 -25.52 11.15 18.93
N PHE A 227 -25.62 12.42 19.34
CA PHE A 227 -26.29 12.82 20.58
C PHE A 227 -27.72 13.28 20.30
N HIS A 228 -28.73 12.55 20.79
CA HIS A 228 -30.08 13.08 20.89
C HIS A 228 -30.22 13.76 22.26
N GLY A 229 -30.27 15.08 22.35
CA GLY A 229 -30.66 15.78 23.59
C GLY A 229 -29.54 16.30 24.49
N LEU A 230 -29.92 16.70 25.71
CA LEU A 230 -29.06 17.36 26.72
C LEU A 230 -28.48 16.39 27.78
N SER A 231 -28.84 15.10 27.73
CA SER A 231 -28.35 14.09 28.69
C SER A 231 -27.27 13.20 28.07
N GLU A 232 -26.23 12.85 28.83
CA GLU A 232 -25.17 11.94 28.39
C GLU A 232 -25.65 10.50 28.12
N SER A 233 -26.90 10.18 28.45
CA SER A 233 -27.49 8.84 28.31
C SER A 233 -28.19 8.57 26.97
N GLU A 234 -28.33 9.57 26.10
CA GLU A 234 -29.13 9.48 24.86
C GLU A 234 -28.27 9.53 23.58
N TRP A 235 -27.11 8.87 23.58
CA TRP A 235 -26.31 8.71 22.35
C TRP A 235 -26.68 7.41 21.60
N LYS A 236 -26.59 7.48 20.27
CA LYS A 236 -26.72 6.32 19.38
C LYS A 236 -25.46 6.19 18.53
N ASP A 237 -24.98 4.95 18.46
CA ASP A 237 -23.78 4.56 17.74
C ASP A 237 -24.13 3.75 16.50
N TYR A 238 -23.44 4.04 15.40
CA TYR A 238 -23.68 3.44 14.10
C TYR A 238 -22.38 3.14 13.38
N TYR A 239 -22.28 1.94 12.81
CA TYR A 239 -21.19 1.60 11.92
C TYR A 239 -21.61 1.81 10.47
N TYR A 240 -20.71 2.39 9.69
CA TYR A 240 -20.89 2.65 8.27
C TYR A 240 -19.76 2.04 7.45
N VAL A 241 -20.13 1.55 6.27
CA VAL A 241 -19.24 1.09 5.22
C VAL A 241 -19.28 2.09 4.08
N LEU A 242 -18.11 2.63 3.75
CA LEU A 242 -17.89 3.55 2.65
C LEU A 242 -17.09 2.81 1.58
N ALA A 243 -17.78 2.31 0.55
CA ALA A 243 -17.12 1.62 -0.56
C ALA A 243 -16.56 2.63 -1.58
N ALA A 244 -15.30 2.42 -1.97
CA ALA A 244 -14.67 3.14 -3.08
C ALA A 244 -15.40 2.79 -4.38
N GLY A 245 -16.07 3.77 -4.96
CA GLY A 245 -16.94 3.53 -6.11
C GLY A 245 -18.41 3.81 -5.87
N ALA A 246 -18.85 3.79 -4.60
CA ALA A 246 -20.24 4.05 -4.24
C ALA A 246 -20.56 5.55 -4.21
N THR A 247 -21.85 5.87 -4.28
CA THR A 247 -22.35 7.25 -4.18
C THR A 247 -22.82 7.61 -2.77
N ARG A 248 -23.13 6.62 -1.92
CA ARG A 248 -23.66 6.82 -0.57
C ARG A 248 -23.00 5.86 0.43
N PRO A 249 -22.83 6.29 1.69
CA PRO A 249 -22.42 5.40 2.77
C PRO A 249 -23.54 4.38 3.06
N ARG A 250 -23.16 3.18 3.52
CA ARG A 250 -24.10 2.14 3.93
C ARG A 250 -23.96 1.85 5.41
N ARG A 251 -25.06 1.90 6.14
CA ARG A 251 -25.09 1.59 7.57
C ARG A 251 -25.16 0.06 7.79
N LEU A 252 -24.41 -0.44 8.77
CA LEU A 252 -24.51 -1.81 9.25
C LEU A 252 -25.74 -2.01 10.15
N SER A 253 -26.38 -3.17 10.02
CA SER A 253 -27.60 -3.50 10.77
C SER A 253 -27.32 -3.97 12.20
N ARG A 254 -26.17 -4.63 12.41
CA ARG A 254 -25.75 -5.17 13.71
C ARG A 254 -24.32 -4.73 14.00
N ALA A 255 -24.12 -4.04 15.11
CA ALA A 255 -22.81 -3.58 15.52
C ALA A 255 -22.72 -3.42 17.05
N PRO A 256 -21.50 -3.36 17.61
CA PRO A 256 -21.29 -3.01 19.01
C PRO A 256 -21.90 -1.65 19.33
N ALA A 257 -22.36 -1.49 20.57
CA ALA A 257 -22.98 -0.25 21.06
C ALA A 257 -22.03 0.53 22.00
N ASP A 258 -20.72 0.33 21.88
CA ASP A 258 -19.72 0.88 22.78
C ASP A 258 -19.12 2.18 22.22
N ARG A 259 -19.29 3.29 22.94
CA ARG A 259 -18.87 4.64 22.51
C ARG A 259 -17.44 4.67 21.97
N PRO A 260 -17.19 5.26 20.78
CA PRO A 260 -15.84 5.39 20.25
C PRO A 260 -15.02 6.40 21.05
N VAL A 261 -13.81 5.98 21.43
CA VAL A 261 -12.77 6.83 22.08
C VAL A 261 -11.55 7.05 21.17
N GLY A 262 -11.64 6.60 19.92
CA GLY A 262 -10.53 6.47 18.97
C GLY A 262 -10.20 5.01 18.68
N TYR A 263 -9.46 4.77 17.59
CA TYR A 263 -9.06 3.44 17.14
C TYR A 263 -7.56 3.40 16.83
N GLN A 264 -6.89 2.33 17.22
CA GLN A 264 -5.66 1.92 16.54
C GLN A 264 -6.02 1.19 15.24
N GLN A 265 -5.02 1.04 14.37
CA GLN A 265 -5.23 0.30 13.14
C GLN A 265 -5.58 -1.16 13.43
N PRO A 266 -6.63 -1.70 12.80
CA PRO A 266 -6.89 -3.12 12.85
C PRO A 266 -5.81 -3.87 12.08
N VAL A 267 -5.64 -5.13 12.45
CA VAL A 267 -4.86 -6.07 11.65
C VAL A 267 -5.82 -6.87 10.80
N ALA A 268 -5.56 -6.92 9.49
CA ALA A 268 -6.28 -7.80 8.59
C ALA A 268 -5.57 -9.16 8.54
N HIS A 269 -6.33 -10.23 8.70
CA HIS A 269 -5.85 -11.59 8.45
C HIS A 269 -6.98 -12.40 7.81
N GLY A 270 -6.77 -12.82 6.56
CA GLY A 270 -7.84 -13.33 5.71
C GLY A 270 -8.90 -12.24 5.43
N GLU A 271 -10.18 -12.60 5.51
CA GLU A 271 -11.31 -11.69 5.34
C GLU A 271 -11.80 -11.10 6.68
N ILE A 272 -10.94 -11.08 7.71
CA ILE A 272 -11.30 -10.63 9.06
C ILE A 272 -10.37 -9.50 9.52
N LEU A 273 -10.98 -8.45 10.07
CA LEU A 273 -10.27 -7.37 10.76
C LEU A 273 -10.28 -7.62 12.27
N TYR A 274 -9.12 -7.46 12.92
CA TYR A 274 -8.96 -7.69 14.35
C TYR A 274 -8.51 -6.42 15.06
N TRP A 275 -9.13 -6.16 16.21
CA TRP A 275 -8.72 -5.14 17.16
C TRP A 275 -8.40 -5.77 18.52
N SER A 276 -7.35 -5.25 19.16
CA SER A 276 -7.05 -5.51 20.56
C SER A 276 -7.81 -4.52 21.45
N TYR A 277 -7.30 -4.27 22.66
CA TYR A 277 -7.92 -3.45 23.71
C TYR A 277 -8.29 -2.01 23.30
N THR A 278 -7.82 -1.50 22.16
CA THR A 278 -8.11 -0.14 21.69
C THR A 278 -9.46 0.01 21.01
N HIS A 279 -10.12 -1.08 20.62
CA HIS A 279 -11.54 -1.01 20.28
C HIS A 279 -12.37 -0.87 21.58
N PRO A 280 -13.35 0.04 21.65
CA PRO A 280 -14.14 0.28 22.88
C PRO A 280 -14.68 -0.99 23.55
N GLN A 281 -15.36 -1.85 22.78
CA GLN A 281 -15.87 -3.13 23.27
C GLN A 281 -14.75 -4.10 23.70
N ALA A 282 -13.63 -4.14 22.99
CA ALA A 282 -12.49 -4.99 23.33
C ALA A 282 -11.84 -4.54 24.64
N GLY A 283 -11.61 -3.23 24.79
CA GLY A 283 -11.10 -2.63 26.03
C GLY A 283 -12.00 -2.88 27.22
N ARG A 284 -13.33 -2.75 27.07
CA ARG A 284 -14.29 -3.02 28.14
C ARG A 284 -14.33 -4.49 28.54
N THR A 285 -14.26 -5.40 27.59
CA THR A 285 -14.42 -6.84 27.83
C THR A 285 -13.11 -7.56 28.16
N GLY A 286 -11.95 -6.92 27.92
CA GLY A 286 -10.64 -7.56 28.00
C GLY A 286 -10.41 -8.62 26.92
N LYS A 287 -11.28 -8.69 25.91
CA LYS A 287 -11.22 -9.61 24.76
C LYS A 287 -10.74 -8.89 23.51
N MET A 288 -10.43 -9.64 22.47
CA MET A 288 -10.24 -9.10 21.12
C MET A 288 -11.59 -8.96 20.43
N LEU A 289 -11.69 -8.02 19.48
CA LEU A 289 -12.83 -7.94 18.58
C LEU A 289 -12.40 -8.32 17.17
N ALA A 290 -13.20 -9.15 16.52
CA ALA A 290 -13.06 -9.49 15.13
C ALA A 290 -14.28 -9.02 14.33
N PHE A 291 -14.05 -8.48 13.14
CA PHE A 291 -15.07 -8.12 12.16
C PHE A 291 -14.86 -8.96 10.91
N ASP A 292 -15.80 -9.85 10.66
CA ASP A 292 -15.84 -10.64 9.43
C ASP A 292 -16.34 -9.76 8.30
N THR A 293 -15.51 -9.53 7.28
CA THR A 293 -15.81 -8.57 6.22
C THR A 293 -16.83 -9.08 5.20
N ALA A 294 -17.00 -10.39 5.08
CA ALA A 294 -17.93 -11.01 4.13
C ALA A 294 -19.36 -11.03 4.67
N SER A 295 -19.53 -11.43 5.93
CA SER A 295 -20.81 -11.43 6.65
C SER A 295 -21.14 -10.07 7.28
N GLU A 296 -20.15 -9.19 7.42
CA GLU A 296 -20.23 -7.89 8.08
C GLU A 296 -20.70 -7.98 9.53
N THR A 297 -20.20 -8.98 10.24
CA THR A 297 -20.56 -9.25 11.64
C THR A 297 -19.37 -9.10 12.57
N PHE A 298 -19.65 -8.68 13.79
CA PHE A 298 -18.67 -8.56 14.87
C PHE A 298 -18.77 -9.76 15.79
N ARG A 299 -17.60 -10.29 16.19
CA ARG A 299 -17.50 -11.36 17.18
C ARG A 299 -16.39 -11.05 18.19
N LEU A 300 -16.66 -11.32 19.46
CA LEU A 300 -15.65 -11.27 20.50
C LEU A 300 -14.81 -12.54 20.48
N MET A 301 -13.50 -12.39 20.65
CA MET A 301 -12.53 -13.47 20.64
C MET A 301 -11.62 -13.40 21.85
N SER A 302 -11.13 -14.55 22.29
CA SER A 302 -10.11 -14.66 23.31
C SER A 302 -8.77 -14.12 22.78
N GLY A 303 -8.14 -13.26 23.56
CA GLY A 303 -6.78 -12.79 23.30
C GLY A 303 -5.71 -13.76 23.81
N PRO A 304 -4.42 -13.45 23.59
CA PRO A 304 -3.33 -14.26 24.13
C PRO A 304 -3.36 -14.33 25.67
N PRO A 305 -3.11 -15.52 26.27
CA PRO A 305 -3.13 -15.72 27.71
C PRO A 305 -2.21 -14.76 28.46
N GLY A 306 -2.75 -14.06 29.46
CA GLY A 306 -1.99 -13.15 30.31
C GLY A 306 -1.48 -11.88 29.60
N ALA A 307 -1.95 -11.59 28.38
CA ALA A 307 -1.51 -10.45 27.59
C ALA A 307 -2.69 -9.67 26.96
N PRO A 308 -3.64 -9.16 27.77
CA PRO A 308 -4.87 -8.52 27.27
C PRO A 308 -4.62 -7.22 26.48
N MET A 309 -3.46 -6.58 26.68
CA MET A 309 -3.05 -5.36 25.99
C MET A 309 -2.04 -5.61 24.87
N ALA A 310 -1.82 -6.86 24.46
CA ALA A 310 -0.91 -7.16 23.36
C ALA A 310 -1.36 -6.45 22.07
N ALA A 311 -0.41 -5.84 21.35
CA ALA A 311 -0.68 -5.26 20.06
C ALA A 311 -0.68 -6.35 18.99
N LEU A 312 -1.65 -6.30 18.09
CA LEU A 312 -1.76 -7.27 17.02
C LEU A 312 -0.84 -6.89 15.87
N LEU A 313 -0.40 -7.89 15.12
CA LEU A 313 0.29 -7.71 13.85
C LEU A 313 0.13 -8.93 12.95
N GLU A 314 0.29 -8.72 11.64
CA GLU A 314 0.52 -9.81 10.70
C GLU A 314 2.02 -10.11 10.65
N LEU A 315 2.37 -11.39 10.80
CA LEU A 315 3.75 -11.87 10.75
C LEU A 315 3.82 -13.26 10.10
N ASP A 316 4.53 -13.37 8.97
CA ASP A 316 4.70 -14.60 8.18
C ASP A 316 3.37 -15.25 7.77
N GLY A 317 2.41 -14.45 7.33
CA GLY A 317 1.07 -14.89 6.96
C GLY A 317 0.19 -15.28 8.13
N SER A 318 0.64 -15.12 9.38
CA SER A 318 -0.10 -15.50 10.59
C SER A 318 -0.53 -14.27 11.38
N LEU A 319 -1.69 -14.37 12.05
CA LEU A 319 -2.09 -13.37 13.05
C LEU A 319 -1.28 -13.58 14.33
N CYS A 320 -0.50 -12.56 14.70
CA CYS A 320 0.32 -12.55 15.88
C CYS A 320 -0.12 -11.45 16.87
N ALA A 321 0.24 -11.64 18.13
CA ALA A 321 0.10 -10.64 19.17
C ALA A 321 1.45 -10.43 19.86
N GLN A 322 1.91 -9.19 19.86
CA GLN A 322 3.16 -8.74 20.43
C GLN A 322 2.89 -8.07 21.77
N ASN A 323 3.61 -8.49 22.81
CA ASN A 323 3.54 -7.90 24.13
C ASN A 323 4.95 -7.54 24.61
N LEU A 324 5.24 -6.23 24.67
CA LEU A 324 6.50 -5.71 25.20
C LEU A 324 6.26 -5.28 26.65
N LEU A 325 6.63 -6.17 27.56
CA LEU A 325 6.50 -5.97 29.00
C LEU A 325 7.65 -5.09 29.50
N PRO A 326 7.41 -4.12 30.39
CA PRO A 326 8.46 -3.24 30.89
C PRO A 326 9.28 -3.85 32.03
N CYS A 327 8.71 -4.73 32.87
CA CYS A 327 9.34 -5.25 34.09
C CYS A 327 9.02 -6.73 34.34
N PRO A 328 9.96 -7.69 34.14
CA PRO A 328 11.24 -7.51 33.44
C PRO A 328 11.02 -7.10 31.98
N THR A 329 11.96 -6.37 31.39
CA THR A 329 11.80 -5.92 30.00
C THR A 329 11.89 -7.11 29.05
N ARG A 330 10.75 -7.48 28.47
CA ARG A 330 10.60 -8.73 27.73
C ARG A 330 9.67 -8.54 26.55
N LEU A 331 10.05 -9.10 25.41
CA LEU A 331 9.18 -9.20 24.25
C LEU A 331 8.67 -10.64 24.11
N ASP A 332 7.35 -10.79 24.21
CA ASP A 332 6.63 -12.01 23.89
C ASP A 332 5.86 -11.84 22.58
N ILE A 333 5.95 -12.84 21.70
CA ILE A 333 5.18 -12.92 20.45
C ILE A 333 4.35 -14.20 20.51
N TRP A 334 3.04 -14.02 20.45
CA TRP A 334 2.05 -15.08 20.38
C TRP A 334 1.56 -15.21 18.95
N VAL A 335 1.22 -16.43 18.53
CA VAL A 335 0.59 -16.71 17.24
C VAL A 335 -0.76 -17.38 17.47
N LEU A 336 -1.78 -16.94 16.74
CA LEU A 336 -3.07 -17.62 16.71
C LEU A 336 -2.92 -18.87 15.84
N GLN A 337 -2.86 -20.04 16.47
CA GLN A 337 -2.61 -21.31 15.79
C GLN A 337 -3.92 -21.94 15.28
N ASP A 338 -4.99 -21.82 16.06
CA ASP A 338 -6.31 -22.31 15.72
C ASP A 338 -7.31 -21.17 15.93
N HIS A 339 -7.92 -20.73 14.84
CA HIS A 339 -8.85 -19.62 14.82
C HIS A 339 -10.21 -19.99 15.44
N GLU A 340 -10.67 -21.22 15.22
CA GLU A 340 -11.97 -21.70 15.71
C GLU A 340 -11.91 -22.03 17.20
N ALA A 341 -10.82 -22.67 17.63
CA ALA A 341 -10.57 -22.93 19.05
C ALA A 341 -10.01 -21.71 19.80
N GLU A 342 -9.78 -20.59 19.11
CA GLU A 342 -9.16 -19.37 19.64
C GLU A 342 -7.84 -19.63 20.39
N ARG A 343 -7.05 -20.58 19.88
CA ARG A 343 -5.86 -21.11 20.55
C ARG A 343 -4.64 -20.29 20.19
N TRP A 344 -4.16 -19.53 21.16
CA TRP A 344 -2.89 -18.82 21.10
C TRP A 344 -1.73 -19.68 21.62
N THR A 345 -0.61 -19.65 20.91
CA THR A 345 0.63 -20.29 21.37
C THR A 345 1.76 -19.27 21.41
N LEU A 346 2.62 -19.39 22.43
CA LEU A 346 3.78 -18.54 22.56
C LEU A 346 4.83 -18.97 21.53
N ARG A 347 5.04 -18.17 20.49
CA ARG A 347 5.99 -18.44 19.40
C ARG A 347 7.40 -18.00 19.78
N LEU A 348 7.54 -16.83 20.39
CA LEU A 348 8.83 -16.27 20.75
C LEU A 348 8.77 -15.50 22.06
N ARG A 349 9.90 -15.53 22.75
CA ARG A 349 10.12 -14.96 24.05
C ARG A 349 11.58 -14.53 24.13
N MET A 350 11.82 -13.24 24.29
CA MET A 350 13.15 -12.67 24.37
C MET A 350 13.25 -11.64 25.47
N GLU A 351 14.39 -11.62 26.15
CA GLU A 351 14.76 -10.55 27.06
C GLU A 351 15.28 -9.37 26.25
N VAL A 352 14.85 -8.17 26.63
CA VAL A 352 15.19 -6.94 25.94
C VAL A 352 15.91 -6.03 26.93
N PRO A 353 16.93 -5.27 26.52
CA PRO A 353 17.52 -4.26 27.39
C PRO A 353 16.45 -3.31 27.96
N PRO A 354 16.61 -2.81 29.21
CA PRO A 354 15.67 -1.89 29.81
C PRO A 354 15.41 -0.69 28.92
N LEU A 355 14.13 -0.46 28.59
CA LEU A 355 13.74 0.66 27.75
C LEU A 355 13.59 1.92 28.60
N ARG A 356 14.12 3.04 28.09
CA ARG A 356 13.98 4.34 28.75
C ARG A 356 12.55 4.86 28.52
N SER A 357 11.77 4.93 29.60
CA SER A 357 10.43 5.54 29.66
C SER A 357 9.41 4.97 28.66
N PRO A 358 8.99 3.70 28.81
CA PRO A 358 7.85 3.19 28.07
C PRO A 358 6.56 3.80 28.64
N CYS A 359 5.91 4.69 27.89
CA CYS A 359 4.55 5.13 28.17
C CYS A 359 3.60 4.65 27.06
N GLY A 360 2.48 4.04 27.46
CA GLY A 360 1.49 3.50 26.54
C GLY A 360 1.81 2.09 26.03
N VAL A 361 0.96 1.58 25.13
CA VAL A 361 1.12 0.26 24.54
C VAL A 361 1.94 0.36 23.27
N SER A 362 2.93 -0.52 23.14
CA SER A 362 3.76 -0.62 21.94
C SER A 362 2.93 -1.02 20.72
N THR A 363 3.42 -0.67 19.54
CA THR A 363 2.92 -1.17 18.25
C THR A 363 4.07 -1.78 17.47
N ALA A 364 3.75 -2.68 16.52
CA ALA A 364 4.74 -3.44 15.80
C ALA A 364 4.37 -3.60 14.31
N ILE A 365 5.37 -3.56 13.43
CA ILE A 365 5.24 -3.94 12.03
C ILE A 365 6.37 -4.87 11.59
N SER A 366 6.06 -5.79 10.69
CA SER A 366 7.07 -6.58 10.00
C SER A 366 7.81 -5.72 8.97
N ALA A 367 9.14 -5.66 9.09
CA ALA A 367 10.01 -4.88 8.21
C ALA A 367 10.67 -5.73 7.10
N GLY A 368 10.77 -7.04 7.30
CA GLY A 368 11.40 -7.98 6.35
C GLY A 368 10.38 -8.64 5.42
N GLY A 369 10.80 -8.94 4.19
CA GLY A 369 10.00 -9.77 3.26
C GLY A 369 9.87 -11.23 3.71
N ASP A 370 10.73 -11.69 4.62
CA ASP A 370 10.73 -13.02 5.23
C ASP A 370 10.26 -13.02 6.69
N GLY A 371 9.67 -11.90 7.14
CA GLY A 371 9.22 -11.65 8.52
C GLY A 371 10.27 -11.84 9.61
N SER A 372 11.56 -11.87 9.26
CA SER A 372 12.63 -12.04 10.25
C SER A 372 12.89 -10.79 11.08
N ILE A 373 12.50 -9.62 10.58
CA ILE A 373 12.77 -8.33 11.22
C ILE A 373 11.46 -7.69 11.66
N LEU A 374 11.42 -7.32 12.94
CA LEU A 374 10.29 -6.66 13.57
C LEU A 374 10.68 -5.25 14.02
N LEU A 375 9.87 -4.27 13.65
CA LEU A 375 10.01 -2.90 14.12
C LEU A 375 8.96 -2.65 15.20
N ILE A 376 9.40 -2.35 16.43
CA ILE A 376 8.54 -2.03 17.56
C ILE A 376 8.80 -0.60 18.03
N GLY A 377 7.77 0.10 18.46
CA GLY A 377 7.94 1.28 19.29
C GLY A 377 6.62 1.72 19.90
N TYR A 378 6.63 2.90 20.51
CA TYR A 378 5.46 3.42 21.22
C TYR A 378 4.81 4.52 20.39
N PRO A 379 3.48 4.61 20.35
CA PRO A 379 2.79 5.75 19.79
C PRO A 379 3.37 7.05 20.36
N LEU A 380 3.67 8.03 19.50
CA LEU A 380 4.24 9.33 19.86
C LEU A 380 5.69 9.32 20.38
N SER A 381 6.32 8.16 20.52
CA SER A 381 7.76 8.07 20.83
C SER A 381 8.60 8.18 19.54
N PRO A 382 9.69 8.96 19.53
CA PRO A 382 10.63 8.98 18.41
C PRO A 382 11.52 7.73 18.37
N VAL A 383 11.45 6.87 19.39
CA VAL A 383 12.32 5.69 19.52
C VAL A 383 11.69 4.49 18.82
N LEU A 384 12.49 3.86 17.97
CA LEU A 384 12.15 2.65 17.23
C LEU A 384 13.16 1.55 17.54
N LEU A 385 12.66 0.35 17.82
CA LEU A 385 13.44 -0.82 18.15
C LEU A 385 13.35 -1.82 17.01
N LEU A 386 14.49 -2.16 16.42
CA LEU A 386 14.60 -3.13 15.35
C LEU A 386 15.05 -4.48 15.93
N PHE A 387 14.19 -5.49 15.87
CA PHE A 387 14.48 -6.83 16.36
C PHE A 387 14.69 -7.82 15.21
N ASP A 388 15.68 -8.69 15.37
CA ASP A 388 15.87 -9.88 14.54
C ASP A 388 15.26 -11.06 15.30
N ILE A 389 14.08 -11.48 14.86
CA ILE A 389 13.28 -12.56 15.44
C ILE A 389 14.05 -13.88 15.35
N LYS A 390 14.75 -14.13 14.24
CA LYS A 390 15.51 -15.37 14.01
C LYS A 390 16.69 -15.48 14.97
N ARG A 391 17.41 -14.38 15.17
CA ARG A 391 18.54 -14.31 16.11
C ARG A 391 18.14 -13.98 17.54
N LYS A 392 16.85 -13.74 17.80
CA LYS A 392 16.28 -13.36 19.10
C LYS A 392 17.01 -12.19 19.78
N LYS A 393 17.33 -11.14 19.01
CA LYS A 393 18.10 -10.00 19.51
C LYS A 393 17.61 -8.66 19.00
N LEU A 394 17.82 -7.62 19.81
CA LEU A 394 17.74 -6.24 19.34
C LEU A 394 18.92 -5.98 18.40
N VAL A 395 18.63 -5.59 17.17
CA VAL A 395 19.64 -5.23 16.15
C VAL A 395 20.07 -3.79 16.33
N LYS A 396 19.10 -2.89 16.49
CA LYS A 396 19.36 -1.45 16.51
C LYS A 396 18.23 -0.71 17.22
N GLU A 397 18.62 0.29 18.01
CA GLU A 397 17.73 1.36 18.47
C GLU A 397 17.91 2.57 17.55
N MET A 398 16.80 3.12 17.08
CA MET A 398 16.77 4.22 16.13
C MET A 398 15.99 5.38 16.72
N HIS A 399 16.47 6.58 16.46
CA HIS A 399 15.82 7.82 16.87
C HIS A 399 15.33 8.53 15.62
N SER A 400 14.02 8.55 15.43
CA SER A 400 13.38 9.29 14.36
C SER A 400 13.17 10.75 14.77
N ARG A 401 13.36 11.68 13.83
CA ARG A 401 13.04 13.11 14.07
C ARG A 401 11.53 13.38 14.11
N SER A 402 10.72 12.44 13.60
CA SER A 402 9.25 12.51 13.60
C SER A 402 8.66 11.21 14.14
N ALA A 403 7.47 11.30 14.74
CA ALA A 403 6.78 10.13 15.26
C ALA A 403 6.45 9.15 14.10
N PRO A 404 6.90 7.90 14.18
CA PRO A 404 6.60 6.88 13.19
C PRO A 404 5.12 6.50 13.21
N LEU A 405 4.51 6.30 12.04
CA LEU A 405 3.09 5.91 11.94
C LEU A 405 2.84 4.40 11.98
N PHE A 406 3.91 3.58 12.02
CA PHE A 406 3.83 2.12 11.97
C PHE A 406 2.90 1.62 10.85
N MET A 407 2.93 2.31 9.70
CA MET A 407 2.22 1.94 8.48
C MET A 407 3.22 1.56 7.41
N VAL A 408 2.85 0.53 6.65
CA VAL A 408 3.66 0.04 5.52
C VAL A 408 3.00 0.43 4.21
N PHE A 409 3.78 1.02 3.32
CA PHE A 409 3.43 1.28 1.94
C PHE A 409 4.03 0.19 1.04
N SER A 410 3.19 -0.34 0.17
CA SER A 410 3.58 -1.27 -0.89
C SER A 410 3.10 -0.70 -2.21
N GLU A 411 4.03 -0.41 -3.11
CA GLU A 411 3.70 0.18 -4.39
C GLU A 411 2.77 -0.69 -5.22
N SER A 412 1.84 -0.04 -5.91
CA SER A 412 0.91 -0.71 -6.82
C SER A 412 0.68 0.13 -8.06
N LEU A 413 0.78 -0.53 -9.21
CA LEU A 413 0.46 0.03 -10.53
C LEU A 413 -0.98 -0.26 -10.98
N VAL A 414 -1.78 -0.89 -10.12
CA VAL A 414 -3.19 -1.18 -10.37
C VAL A 414 -3.93 0.14 -10.52
N SER A 415 -4.65 0.28 -11.64
CA SER A 415 -5.56 1.39 -11.86
C SER A 415 -6.96 0.96 -11.46
N HIS A 416 -7.66 1.81 -10.71
CA HIS A 416 -9.01 1.54 -10.25
C HIS A 416 -10.01 2.44 -10.94
N ALA A 417 -11.13 1.86 -11.39
CA ALA A 417 -12.18 2.59 -12.09
C ALA A 417 -12.82 3.69 -11.22
N PHE A 418 -12.90 3.49 -9.89
CA PHE A 418 -13.49 4.47 -8.97
C PHE A 418 -12.76 5.83 -8.96
N PHE A 419 -11.51 5.92 -9.44
CA PHE A 419 -10.82 7.21 -9.59
C PHE A 419 -11.40 8.12 -10.67
N GLN A 420 -12.22 7.58 -11.58
CA GLN A 420 -12.88 8.35 -12.64
C GLN A 420 -14.24 8.93 -12.20
N LEU A 421 -14.69 8.61 -10.99
CA LEU A 421 -15.97 9.10 -10.48
C LEU A 421 -15.92 10.59 -10.15
N PRO A 422 -17.07 11.29 -10.24
CA PRO A 422 -17.16 12.69 -9.82
C PRO A 422 -16.71 12.87 -8.38
N ARG A 423 -15.93 13.92 -8.15
CA ARG A 423 -15.42 14.29 -6.82
C ARG A 423 -16.42 15.20 -6.10
N CYS A 424 -16.38 15.18 -4.78
CA CYS A 424 -17.06 16.16 -3.95
C CYS A 424 -16.54 17.58 -4.29
N PRO A 425 -17.42 18.60 -4.42
CA PRO A 425 -16.99 19.97 -4.72
C PRO A 425 -16.03 20.58 -3.67
N ASP A 426 -16.20 20.20 -2.40
CA ASP A 426 -15.39 20.71 -1.29
C ASP A 426 -14.03 19.99 -1.15
N LEU A 427 -13.72 19.10 -2.09
CA LEU A 427 -12.56 18.24 -2.02
C LEU A 427 -11.27 19.02 -2.30
N LYS A 428 -10.36 19.00 -1.33
CA LYS A 428 -9.08 19.72 -1.44
C LYS A 428 -8.08 18.90 -2.25
N PRO A 429 -7.30 19.51 -3.17
CA PRO A 429 -6.39 18.76 -4.03
C PRO A 429 -5.22 18.14 -3.27
N LEU A 430 -4.86 16.91 -3.65
CA LEU A 430 -3.59 16.28 -3.27
C LEU A 430 -2.52 16.62 -4.29
N LYS A 431 -1.32 16.98 -3.82
CA LYS A 431 -0.16 17.24 -4.69
C LYS A 431 0.74 16.00 -4.71
N PHE A 432 1.25 15.66 -5.89
CA PHE A 432 2.15 14.52 -6.12
C PHE A 432 3.49 15.02 -6.68
N PRO A 433 4.56 14.22 -6.59
CA PRO A 433 5.81 14.55 -7.27
C PRO A 433 5.59 14.75 -8.78
N ASP A 434 6.36 15.67 -9.36
CA ASP A 434 6.34 15.99 -10.79
C ASP A 434 6.71 14.80 -11.69
#